data_AF-A0A168K207-F1
#
_entry.id   AF-A0A168K207-F1
#
_cell.length_a   1.000
_cell.length_b   1.000
_cell.length_c   1.000
_cell.angle_alpha   90.00
_cell.angle_beta   90.00
_cell.angle_gamma   90.00
#
_symmetry.space_group_name_H-M   'P 1'
#
loop_
_entity.id
_entity.type
_entity.pdbx_description
1 polymer ?
#
loop_
_entity_poly.entity_id
_entity_poly.type
_entity_poly.pdbx_seq_one_letter_code
_entity_poly.pdbx_strand_id
1 'polypeptide(L)'
;MKKIISTMVILSLLSVGSIANAAKPISIFVEDKKIQSVVAPILAQGRVLVPIRVVAESLGAKVSWDQKMNTVTIRKWSESVILTLGKNTASREGKPNESGVIDLDVSVQKEKNRIYVPLRFLSQQYGYKVNWDGKSITIKSPLSAKERMTLYEGSLQEARTLVMRMVNSSNVHYENKPLKITNDSEDFSKTFLFPDGESLRFYAIEGDTVSLYEFKDDFPIVTWQAYLQEGDPLQQFIKGKYLVQKGKSINIHKKFLYYNLGGWGDSSTERSGQIDLEGIMTGIGYKHRVSGDVVNSEGKISLELPDEVRKEMKRDN
;
A
#
# COMPACT_ATOMS: atom_id res chain seq x y z
N MET A 1 13.04 30.86 91.99
CA MET A 1 11.98 30.75 90.95
C MET A 1 12.41 31.65 89.80
N LYS A 2 12.63 31.27 88.54
CA LYS A 2 12.17 30.17 87.68
C LYS A 2 13.37 29.71 86.81
N LYS A 3 13.54 28.39 86.61
CA LYS A 3 14.49 27.83 85.63
C LYS A 3 13.71 27.59 84.33
N ILE A 4 14.18 28.12 83.21
CA ILE A 4 13.61 27.84 81.88
C ILE A 4 14.39 26.66 81.29
N ILE A 5 13.70 25.54 81.10
CA ILE A 5 14.19 24.35 80.42
C ILE A 5 13.86 24.53 78.94
N SER A 6 14.87 24.58 78.08
CA SER A 6 14.72 24.64 76.63
C SER A 6 14.97 23.24 76.06
N THR A 7 13.90 22.57 75.63
CA THR A 7 13.95 21.23 75.04
C THR A 7 14.09 21.39 73.52
N MET A 8 15.27 21.06 72.99
CA MET A 8 15.59 21.14 71.57
C MET A 8 15.11 19.87 70.85
N VAL A 9 14.05 19.98 70.05
CA VAL A 9 13.52 18.89 69.20
C VAL A 9 14.36 18.84 67.91
N ILE A 10 15.11 17.75 67.73
CA ILE A 10 15.83 17.46 66.49
C ILE A 10 14.84 16.82 65.52
N LEU A 11 14.41 17.58 64.51
CA LEU A 11 13.59 17.09 63.40
C LEU A 11 14.52 16.56 62.30
N SER A 12 14.76 15.26 62.27
CA SER A 12 15.53 14.59 61.21
C SER A 12 14.70 14.51 59.93
N LEU A 13 15.08 15.29 58.90
CA LEU A 13 14.57 15.16 57.54
C LEU A 13 15.05 13.82 56.94
N LEU A 14 14.14 12.86 56.82
CA LEU A 14 14.30 11.72 55.91
C LEU A 14 13.92 12.18 54.50
N SER A 15 14.91 12.64 53.73
CA SER A 15 14.77 12.84 52.29
C SER A 15 14.77 11.48 51.60
N VAL A 16 13.58 10.88 51.46
CA VAL A 16 13.40 9.72 50.57
C VAL A 16 13.56 10.24 49.14
N GLY A 17 14.74 10.02 48.56
CA GLY A 17 14.98 10.32 47.15
C GLY A 17 14.11 9.41 46.29
N SER A 18 13.13 9.99 45.60
CA SER A 18 12.38 9.27 44.57
C SER A 18 13.35 8.84 43.48
N ILE A 19 13.61 7.53 43.38
CA ILE A 19 14.30 6.95 42.23
C ILE A 19 13.35 7.11 41.04
N ALA A 20 13.59 8.13 40.22
CA ALA A 20 12.89 8.30 38.97
C ALA A 20 13.27 7.13 38.04
N ASN A 21 12.37 6.16 37.89
CA ASN A 21 12.51 5.11 36.89
C ASN A 21 12.33 5.75 35.50
N ALA A 22 13.44 6.02 34.82
CA ALA A 22 13.40 6.42 33.41
C ALA A 22 12.79 5.26 32.59
N ALA A 23 11.70 5.55 31.88
CA ALA A 23 11.11 4.58 30.97
C ALA A 23 12.15 4.12 29.93
N LYS A 24 12.25 2.81 29.71
CA LYS A 24 13.18 2.26 28.71
C LYS A 24 12.88 2.88 27.34
N PRO A 25 13.90 3.26 26.56
CA PRO A 25 13.69 3.90 25.26
C PRO A 25 12.97 2.95 24.30
N ILE A 26 11.94 3.48 23.65
CA ILE A 26 11.14 2.74 22.67
C ILE A 26 11.98 2.49 21.42
N SER A 27 12.11 1.22 21.01
CA SER A 27 12.83 0.85 19.79
C SER A 27 11.90 0.81 18.58
N ILE A 28 12.38 1.20 17.40
CA ILE A 28 11.65 1.10 16.13
C ILE A 28 12.34 0.07 15.23
N PHE A 29 11.54 -0.84 14.66
CA PHE A 29 11.96 -1.82 13.66
C PHE A 29 11.15 -1.61 12.39
N VAL A 30 11.82 -1.60 11.25
CA VAL A 30 11.20 -1.52 9.91
C VAL A 30 11.75 -2.67 9.08
N GLU A 31 10.87 -3.54 8.58
CA GLU A 31 11.25 -4.78 7.89
C GLU A 31 12.33 -5.56 8.66
N ASP A 32 12.09 -5.75 9.97
CA ASP A 32 12.99 -6.43 10.91
C ASP A 32 14.35 -5.74 11.18
N LYS A 33 14.65 -4.63 10.51
CA LYS A 33 15.84 -3.81 10.75
C LYS A 33 15.57 -2.77 11.83
N LYS A 34 16.40 -2.77 12.89
CA LYS A 34 16.32 -1.76 13.94
C LYS A 34 16.75 -0.40 13.37
N ILE A 35 15.86 0.58 13.43
CA ILE A 35 16.18 1.95 13.04
C ILE A 35 17.00 2.60 14.13
N GLN A 36 18.24 2.95 13.81
CA GLN A 36 19.08 3.76 14.70
C GLN A 36 18.58 5.20 14.65
N SER A 37 17.80 5.58 15.65
CA SER A 37 17.36 6.94 15.82
C SER A 37 18.06 7.56 17.03
N VAL A 38 18.61 8.75 16.83
CA VAL A 38 19.13 9.59 17.92
C VAL A 38 17.98 10.13 18.79
N VAL A 39 16.73 9.94 18.35
CA VAL A 39 15.53 10.50 18.96
C VAL A 39 14.49 9.40 19.17
N ALA A 40 14.08 9.20 20.42
CA ALA A 40 13.12 8.16 20.78
C ALA A 40 11.66 8.58 20.47
N PRO A 41 10.78 7.62 20.16
CA PRO A 41 9.33 7.82 20.24
C PRO A 41 8.91 8.28 21.63
N ILE A 42 7.79 9.00 21.70
CA ILE A 42 7.22 9.52 22.94
C ILE A 42 5.79 9.00 23.14
N LEU A 43 5.37 8.87 24.39
CA LEU A 43 3.96 8.64 24.73
C LEU A 43 3.30 9.97 25.05
N ALA A 44 2.26 10.31 24.31
CA ALA A 44 1.41 11.47 24.59
C ALA A 44 -0.05 11.06 24.46
N GLN A 45 -0.86 11.41 25.46
CA GLN A 45 -2.31 11.18 25.45
C GLN A 45 -2.69 9.70 25.13
N GLY A 46 -1.93 8.75 25.66
CA GLY A 46 -2.15 7.32 25.42
C GLY A 46 -1.88 6.87 23.98
N ARG A 47 -1.10 7.64 23.21
CA ARG A 47 -0.64 7.27 21.86
C ARG A 47 0.88 7.36 21.77
N VAL A 48 1.46 6.46 20.98
CA VAL A 48 2.87 6.51 20.62
C VAL A 48 3.03 7.48 19.45
N LEU A 49 3.77 8.56 19.69
CA LEU A 49 4.19 9.49 18.66
C LEU A 49 5.62 9.17 18.23
N VAL A 50 5.88 9.26 16.93
CA VAL A 50 7.20 8.99 16.35
C VAL A 50 7.77 10.22 15.65
N PRO A 51 9.10 10.41 15.66
CA PRO A 51 9.75 11.42 14.84
C PRO A 51 9.46 11.14 13.36
N ILE A 52 8.65 11.99 12.73
CA ILE A 52 8.03 11.67 11.44
C ILE A 52 9.05 11.40 10.33
N ARG A 53 10.13 12.18 10.31
CA ARG A 53 11.21 12.03 9.33
C ARG A 53 11.88 10.66 9.40
N VAL A 54 12.23 10.22 10.62
CA VAL A 54 12.94 8.95 10.84
C VAL A 54 12.14 7.78 10.28
N VAL A 55 10.84 7.74 10.59
CA VAL A 55 9.98 6.65 10.13
C VAL A 55 9.68 6.77 8.63
N ALA A 56 9.29 7.94 8.15
CA ALA A 56 8.94 8.14 6.75
C ALA A 56 10.12 7.85 5.79
N GLU A 57 11.32 8.34 6.10
CA GLU A 57 12.52 8.10 5.28
C GLU A 57 12.93 6.63 5.29
N SER A 58 12.79 5.94 6.43
CA SER A 58 13.05 4.49 6.49
C SER A 58 12.08 3.65 5.65
N LEU A 59 10.92 4.21 5.29
CA LEU A 59 9.92 3.61 4.40
C LEU A 59 10.06 4.11 2.95
N GLY A 60 11.14 4.83 2.62
CA GLY A 60 11.42 5.35 1.29
C GLY A 60 10.64 6.62 0.92
N ALA A 61 9.97 7.27 1.88
CA ALA A 61 9.27 8.53 1.64
C ALA A 61 10.21 9.74 1.82
N LYS A 62 9.91 10.84 1.13
CA LYS A 62 10.59 12.13 1.30
C LYS A 62 9.82 13.02 2.26
N VAL A 63 10.53 13.76 3.12
CA VAL A 63 9.91 14.67 4.09
C VAL A 63 10.45 16.09 3.94
N SER A 64 9.56 17.05 3.68
CA SER A 64 9.87 18.48 3.64
C SER A 64 9.15 19.25 4.74
N TRP A 65 9.80 20.29 5.26
CA TRP A 65 9.22 21.19 6.26
C TRP A 65 9.08 22.60 5.66
N ASP A 66 7.89 23.18 5.76
CA ASP A 66 7.64 24.59 5.49
C ASP A 66 7.50 25.34 6.81
N GLN A 67 8.46 26.22 7.09
CA GLN A 67 8.48 26.99 8.33
C GLN A 67 7.45 28.12 8.36
N LYS A 68 7.07 28.69 7.21
CA LYS A 68 6.08 29.77 7.15
C LYS A 68 4.69 29.22 7.41
N MET A 69 4.39 28.07 6.83
CA MET A 69 3.10 27.40 6.99
C MET A 69 3.04 26.51 8.24
N ASN A 70 4.18 26.24 8.89
CA ASN A 70 4.31 25.24 9.95
C ASN A 70 3.78 23.86 9.53
N THR A 71 4.09 23.45 8.30
CA THR A 71 3.62 22.18 7.73
C THR A 71 4.77 21.24 7.46
N VAL A 72 4.56 19.95 7.73
CA VAL A 72 5.40 18.87 7.23
C VAL A 72 4.65 18.18 6.09
N THR A 73 5.32 18.03 4.95
CA THR A 73 4.81 17.28 3.80
C THR A 73 5.61 16.00 3.66
N ILE A 74 4.90 14.88 3.58
CA ILE A 74 5.46 13.56 3.34
C ILE A 74 5.03 13.16 1.93
N ARG A 75 5.98 12.75 1.09
CA ARG A 75 5.71 12.29 -0.28
C ARG A 75 6.27 10.90 -0.49
N LYS A 76 5.44 9.99 -0.98
CA LYS A 76 5.85 8.66 -1.44
C LYS A 76 5.06 8.33 -2.71
N TRP A 77 5.75 7.90 -3.75
CA TRP A 77 5.15 7.78 -5.09
C TRP A 77 4.52 9.12 -5.51
N SER A 78 3.31 9.12 -6.10
CA SER A 78 2.55 10.34 -6.41
C SER A 78 1.69 10.86 -5.23
N GLU A 79 1.74 10.15 -4.11
CA GLU A 79 0.91 10.39 -2.94
C GLU A 79 1.59 11.35 -1.97
N SER A 80 0.81 12.25 -1.39
CA SER A 80 1.32 13.13 -0.36
C SER A 80 0.35 13.41 0.76
N VAL A 81 0.96 13.64 1.91
CA VAL A 81 0.28 13.88 3.17
C VAL A 81 0.87 15.13 3.80
N ILE A 82 0.01 16.09 4.12
CA ILE A 82 0.37 17.40 4.67
C ILE A 82 -0.18 17.48 6.09
N LEU A 83 0.71 17.71 7.04
CA LEU A 83 0.43 17.76 8.46
C LEU A 83 0.81 19.14 8.98
N THR A 84 -0.11 19.80 9.68
CA THR A 84 0.11 21.14 10.24
C THR A 84 0.40 21.02 11.74
N LEU A 85 1.45 21.70 12.20
CA LEU A 85 1.82 21.71 13.62
C LEU A 85 0.63 22.16 14.49
N GLY A 86 0.37 21.41 15.57
CA GLY A 86 -0.70 21.68 16.52
C GLY A 86 -2.09 21.24 16.06
N LYS A 87 -2.26 20.76 14.82
CA LYS A 87 -3.56 20.26 14.32
C LYS A 87 -3.69 18.76 14.55
N ASN A 88 -4.92 18.33 14.79
CA ASN A 88 -5.35 16.92 14.85
C ASN A 88 -5.92 16.43 13.51
N THR A 89 -5.58 17.11 12.42
CA THR A 89 -5.98 16.73 11.07
C THR A 89 -4.79 16.78 10.13
N ALA A 90 -4.87 16.02 9.05
CA ALA A 90 -3.93 16.07 7.93
C ALA A 90 -4.70 16.13 6.61
N SER A 91 -4.08 16.67 5.57
CA SER A 91 -4.62 16.59 4.22
C SER A 91 -3.86 15.53 3.44
N ARG A 92 -4.57 14.68 2.69
CA ARG A 92 -3.99 13.68 1.78
C ARG A 92 -4.42 13.92 0.34
N GLU A 93 -3.53 13.62 -0.60
CA GLU A 93 -3.79 13.67 -2.04
C GLU A 93 -3.00 12.59 -2.79
N GLY A 94 -3.40 12.30 -4.03
CA GLY A 94 -2.64 11.47 -4.98
C GLY A 94 -3.25 10.10 -5.29
N LYS A 95 -4.19 9.60 -4.48
CA LYS A 95 -4.99 8.40 -4.77
C LYS A 95 -6.38 8.77 -5.32
N PRO A 96 -6.98 7.97 -6.22
CA PRO A 96 -8.34 8.18 -6.70
C PRO A 96 -9.32 8.13 -5.54
N ASN A 97 -10.27 9.06 -5.49
CA ASN A 97 -11.35 9.10 -4.48
C ASN A 97 -10.90 9.14 -3.00
N GLU A 98 -9.60 9.34 -2.75
CA GLU A 98 -9.03 9.35 -1.40
C GLU A 98 -8.41 10.70 -1.03
N SER A 99 -8.61 11.74 -1.84
CA SER A 99 -8.13 13.09 -1.51
C SER A 99 -9.06 13.77 -0.50
N GLY A 100 -8.51 14.39 0.53
CA GLY A 100 -9.30 15.06 1.56
C GLY A 100 -8.60 15.25 2.89
N VAL A 101 -9.37 15.64 3.90
CA VAL A 101 -8.92 15.80 5.28
C VAL A 101 -9.15 14.49 6.04
N ILE A 102 -8.16 14.10 6.85
CA ILE A 102 -8.19 12.92 7.71
C ILE A 102 -7.84 13.30 9.14
N ASP A 103 -8.49 12.64 10.10
CA ASP A 103 -8.28 12.89 11.51
C ASP A 103 -7.04 12.17 12.05
N LEU A 104 -6.44 12.75 13.08
CA LEU A 104 -5.34 12.21 13.86
C LEU A 104 -5.81 11.96 15.28
N ASP A 105 -5.44 10.80 15.83
CA ASP A 105 -5.73 10.46 17.24
C ASP A 105 -5.15 11.48 18.23
N VAL A 106 -4.01 12.10 17.88
CA VAL A 106 -3.32 13.14 18.66
C VAL A 106 -2.78 14.18 17.68
N SER A 107 -2.77 15.43 18.10
CA SER A 107 -2.26 16.53 17.28
C SER A 107 -0.78 16.35 16.92
N VAL A 108 -0.37 16.97 15.80
CA VAL A 108 1.03 17.07 15.41
C VAL A 108 1.79 17.88 16.47
N GLN A 109 2.82 17.29 17.06
CA GLN A 109 3.61 17.92 18.12
C GLN A 109 5.00 18.28 17.62
N LYS A 110 5.57 19.34 18.22
CA LYS A 110 6.98 19.66 18.08
C LYS A 110 7.61 19.53 19.45
N GLU A 111 8.58 18.64 19.55
CA GLU A 111 9.41 18.47 20.74
C GLU A 111 10.85 18.77 20.35
N LYS A 112 11.45 19.77 21.02
CA LYS A 112 12.73 20.39 20.63
C LYS A 112 12.69 20.88 19.18
N ASN A 113 13.35 20.16 18.26
CA ASN A 113 13.42 20.50 16.84
C ASN A 113 13.02 19.32 15.94
N ARG A 114 12.04 18.54 16.39
CA ARG A 114 11.52 17.37 15.68
C ARG A 114 10.00 17.39 15.72
N ILE A 115 9.40 17.02 14.59
CA ILE A 115 7.96 16.86 14.44
C ILE A 115 7.59 15.42 14.78
N TYR A 116 6.58 15.29 15.62
CA TYR A 116 6.05 14.04 16.14
C TYR A 116 4.61 13.87 15.70
N VAL A 117 4.28 12.68 15.20
CA VAL A 117 2.92 12.34 14.75
C VAL A 117 2.53 10.96 15.26
N PRO A 118 1.22 10.67 15.38
CA PRO A 118 0.76 9.34 15.77
C PRO A 118 1.30 8.28 14.82
N LEU A 119 1.94 7.24 15.36
CA LEU A 119 2.51 6.17 14.54
C LEU A 119 1.49 5.51 13.60
N ARG A 120 0.26 5.28 14.10
CA ARG A 120 -0.83 4.62 13.35
C ARG A 120 -1.18 5.37 12.07
N PHE A 121 -1.01 6.70 12.06
CA PHE A 121 -1.27 7.51 10.90
C PHE A 121 -0.44 7.07 9.69
N LEU A 122 0.87 6.87 9.87
CA LEU A 122 1.78 6.46 8.81
C LEU A 122 1.43 5.09 8.22
N SER A 123 1.02 4.16 9.09
CA SER A 123 0.53 2.82 8.72
C SER A 123 -0.68 2.89 7.80
N GLN A 124 -1.67 3.71 8.17
CA GLN A 124 -2.92 3.85 7.43
C GLN A 124 -2.70 4.51 6.07
N GLN A 125 -1.78 5.47 5.95
CA GLN A 125 -1.59 6.20 4.69
C GLN A 125 -0.89 5.36 3.61
N TYR A 126 0.09 4.54 4.00
CA TYR A 126 0.93 3.80 3.05
C TYR A 126 0.76 2.28 3.12
N GLY A 127 -0.26 1.78 3.82
CA GLY A 127 -0.63 0.35 3.84
C GLY A 127 0.29 -0.58 4.65
N TYR A 128 1.26 -0.03 5.40
CA TYR A 128 2.14 -0.84 6.26
C TYR A 128 1.39 -1.41 7.46
N LYS A 129 1.71 -2.63 7.89
CA LYS A 129 1.30 -3.16 9.19
C LYS A 129 2.18 -2.59 10.28
N VAL A 130 1.54 -2.09 11.33
CA VAL A 130 2.23 -1.55 12.50
C VAL A 130 1.78 -2.28 13.75
N ASN A 131 2.77 -2.70 14.55
CA ASN A 131 2.55 -3.28 15.88
C ASN A 131 3.30 -2.47 16.95
N TRP A 132 2.69 -2.38 18.12
CA TRP A 132 3.28 -1.81 19.34
C TRP A 132 3.06 -2.79 20.48
N ASP A 133 4.14 -3.27 21.10
CA ASP A 133 4.09 -4.28 22.17
C ASP A 133 4.36 -3.71 23.58
N GLY A 134 4.43 -2.39 23.73
CA GLY A 134 4.79 -1.71 24.98
C GLY A 134 6.28 -1.40 25.13
N LYS A 135 7.14 -1.98 24.28
CA LYS A 135 8.60 -1.80 24.29
C LYS A 135 9.18 -1.47 22.91
N SER A 136 8.63 -2.06 21.86
CA SER A 136 9.07 -1.94 20.49
C SER A 136 7.93 -1.65 19.52
N ILE A 137 8.20 -0.75 18.59
CA ILE A 137 7.38 -0.48 17.41
C ILE A 137 7.93 -1.33 16.27
N THR A 138 7.06 -2.09 15.61
CA THR A 138 7.43 -2.87 14.43
C THR A 138 6.57 -2.44 13.25
N ILE A 139 7.20 -2.09 12.14
CA ILE A 139 6.57 -1.69 10.89
C ILE A 139 6.97 -2.72 9.82
N LYS A 140 5.98 -3.35 9.19
CA LYS A 140 6.19 -4.39 8.18
C LYS A 140 5.27 -4.19 6.99
N SER A 141 5.67 -4.79 5.89
CA SER A 141 4.85 -5.07 4.73
C SER A 141 3.43 -5.53 5.10
N PRO A 142 2.42 -5.19 4.27
CA PRO A 142 1.06 -5.70 4.43
C PRO A 142 0.99 -7.22 4.27
N LEU A 143 1.94 -7.86 3.60
CA LEU A 143 1.90 -9.29 3.31
C LEU A 143 2.32 -10.14 4.50
N SER A 144 1.56 -11.21 4.73
CA SER A 144 1.98 -12.31 5.60
C SER A 144 3.15 -13.09 4.99
N ALA A 145 3.88 -13.85 5.81
CA ALA A 145 4.95 -14.72 5.31
C ALA A 145 4.43 -15.70 4.25
N LYS A 146 3.22 -16.25 4.42
CA LYS A 146 2.58 -17.13 3.45
C LYS A 146 2.30 -16.41 2.13
N GLU A 147 1.73 -15.21 2.17
CA GLU A 147 1.46 -14.43 0.95
C GLU A 147 2.75 -14.06 0.21
N ARG A 148 3.83 -13.74 0.93
CA ARG A 148 5.14 -13.50 0.29
C ARG A 148 5.69 -14.74 -0.38
N MET A 149 5.64 -15.90 0.30
CA MET A 149 6.05 -17.17 -0.32
C MET A 149 5.21 -17.46 -1.58
N THR A 150 3.88 -17.29 -1.52
CA THR A 150 3.02 -17.44 -2.69
C THR A 150 3.39 -16.48 -3.82
N LEU A 151 3.58 -15.19 -3.50
CA LEU A 151 3.86 -14.15 -4.49
C LEU A 151 5.19 -14.36 -5.21
N TYR A 152 6.26 -14.63 -4.45
CA TYR A 152 7.63 -14.67 -4.97
C TYR A 152 8.15 -16.07 -5.31
N GLU A 153 7.57 -17.12 -4.73
CA GLU A 153 8.10 -18.49 -4.85
C GLU A 153 7.04 -19.52 -5.26
N GLY A 154 5.75 -19.18 -5.20
CA GLY A 154 4.65 -20.05 -5.60
C GLY A 154 4.55 -20.23 -7.12
N SER A 155 3.61 -21.08 -7.53
CA SER A 155 3.25 -21.22 -8.95
C SER A 155 2.75 -19.89 -9.54
N LEU A 156 2.77 -19.76 -10.87
CA LEU A 156 2.26 -18.56 -11.53
C LEU A 156 0.75 -18.42 -11.27
N GLN A 157 0.01 -19.52 -11.24
CA GLN A 157 -1.42 -19.53 -10.93
C GLN A 157 -1.69 -18.98 -9.53
N GLU A 158 -0.97 -19.46 -8.51
CA GLU A 158 -1.16 -18.99 -7.13
C GLU A 158 -0.79 -17.51 -6.98
N ALA A 159 0.33 -17.08 -7.58
CA ALA A 159 0.76 -15.68 -7.55
C ALA A 159 -0.21 -14.76 -8.30
N ARG A 160 -0.65 -15.13 -9.51
CA ARG A 160 -1.64 -14.38 -10.29
C ARG A 160 -2.97 -14.26 -9.56
N THR A 161 -3.43 -15.35 -8.92
CA THR A 161 -4.62 -15.33 -8.06
C THR A 161 -4.46 -14.31 -6.92
N LEU A 162 -3.30 -14.32 -6.26
CA LEU A 162 -3.01 -13.41 -5.15
C LEU A 162 -2.97 -11.94 -5.61
N VAL A 163 -2.23 -11.62 -6.69
CA VAL A 163 -2.10 -10.22 -7.14
C VAL A 163 -3.41 -9.65 -7.67
N MET A 164 -4.23 -10.44 -8.37
CA MET A 164 -5.57 -10.00 -8.82
C MET A 164 -6.45 -9.62 -7.63
N ARG A 165 -6.42 -10.41 -6.55
CA ARG A 165 -7.12 -10.07 -5.30
C ARG A 165 -6.57 -8.79 -4.67
N MET A 166 -5.25 -8.63 -4.65
CA MET A 166 -4.60 -7.48 -4.02
C MET A 166 -4.89 -6.15 -4.74
N VAL A 167 -4.94 -6.13 -6.06
CA VAL A 167 -5.23 -4.89 -6.81
C VAL A 167 -6.69 -4.46 -6.75
N ASN A 168 -7.56 -5.32 -6.24
CA ASN A 168 -8.95 -4.97 -5.91
C ASN A 168 -9.09 -4.48 -4.44
N SER A 169 -7.98 -4.32 -3.71
CA SER A 169 -7.97 -3.76 -2.34
C SER A 169 -7.55 -2.28 -2.33
N SER A 170 -7.76 -1.59 -1.20
CA SER A 170 -7.39 -0.17 -1.01
C SER A 170 -5.88 0.09 -0.95
N ASN A 171 -5.03 -0.95 -0.92
CA ASN A 171 -3.58 -0.82 -0.76
C ASN A 171 -2.84 -0.72 -2.11
N VAL A 172 -3.51 -0.26 -3.16
CA VAL A 172 -2.89 0.10 -4.43
C VAL A 172 -2.30 1.51 -4.34
N HIS A 173 -1.09 1.67 -4.88
CA HIS A 173 -0.37 2.94 -4.92
C HIS A 173 -0.08 3.38 -6.34
N TYR A 174 0.24 4.66 -6.54
CA TYR A 174 0.39 5.24 -7.87
C TYR A 174 1.71 5.99 -8.00
N GLU A 175 2.56 5.61 -8.96
CA GLU A 175 3.81 6.32 -9.23
C GLU A 175 3.57 7.70 -9.85
N ASN A 176 2.51 7.81 -10.66
CA ASN A 176 2.07 9.05 -11.29
C ASN A 176 0.64 9.39 -10.82
N LYS A 177 0.29 10.68 -10.76
CA LYS A 177 -1.08 11.07 -10.41
C LYS A 177 -2.07 10.35 -11.34
N PRO A 178 -3.03 9.56 -10.81
CA PRO A 178 -3.88 8.69 -11.61
C PRO A 178 -4.69 9.47 -12.65
N LEU A 179 -5.08 8.78 -13.71
CA LEU A 179 -6.13 9.26 -14.61
C LEU A 179 -7.47 9.27 -13.87
N LYS A 180 -8.33 10.25 -14.16
CA LYS A 180 -9.67 10.28 -13.57
C LYS A 180 -10.50 9.18 -14.21
N ILE A 181 -11.21 8.37 -13.44
CA ILE A 181 -12.13 7.40 -14.03
C ILE A 181 -13.25 8.21 -14.71
N THR A 182 -13.41 8.02 -16.02
CA THR A 182 -14.32 8.80 -16.88
C THR A 182 -15.67 8.14 -17.06
N ASN A 183 -15.74 6.81 -16.92
CA ASN A 183 -16.97 6.03 -17.06
C ASN A 183 -17.06 5.00 -15.94
N ASP A 184 -18.13 5.08 -15.16
CA ASP A 184 -18.55 4.06 -14.19
C ASP A 184 -19.50 3.14 -14.97
N SER A 185 -18.98 2.08 -15.61
CA SER A 185 -19.85 1.17 -16.36
C SER A 185 -20.73 0.39 -15.40
N GLU A 186 -22.02 0.24 -15.71
CA GLU A 186 -22.95 -0.62 -14.96
C GLU A 186 -22.52 -2.10 -14.99
N ASP A 187 -21.73 -2.48 -16.01
CA ASP A 187 -21.12 -3.78 -16.15
C ASP A 187 -19.78 -3.83 -15.39
N PHE A 188 -19.68 -4.74 -14.42
CA PHE A 188 -18.41 -5.05 -13.78
C PHE A 188 -17.62 -6.00 -14.69
N SER A 189 -16.79 -5.44 -15.57
CA SER A 189 -15.86 -6.23 -16.40
C SER A 189 -14.42 -5.80 -16.16
N LYS A 190 -13.57 -6.78 -15.84
CA LYS A 190 -12.14 -6.58 -15.63
C LYS A 190 -11.33 -7.62 -16.37
N THR A 191 -10.38 -7.17 -17.18
CA THR A 191 -9.47 -8.05 -17.92
C THR A 191 -8.06 -7.89 -17.39
N PHE A 192 -7.47 -8.97 -16.88
CA PHE A 192 -6.07 -9.03 -16.52
C PHE A 192 -5.24 -9.60 -17.68
N LEU A 193 -4.09 -9.00 -17.95
CA LEU A 193 -3.12 -9.48 -18.92
C LEU A 193 -1.76 -9.64 -18.28
N PHE A 194 -1.30 -10.89 -18.17
CA PHE A 194 0.00 -11.23 -17.64
C PHE A 194 0.94 -11.58 -18.78
N PRO A 195 2.06 -10.84 -18.96
CA PRO A 195 3.10 -11.28 -19.88
C PRO A 195 3.57 -12.70 -19.54
N ASP A 196 3.98 -13.45 -20.57
CA ASP A 196 4.47 -14.81 -20.43
C ASP A 196 5.57 -14.95 -19.38
N GLY A 197 5.32 -15.75 -18.34
CA GLY A 197 6.19 -16.00 -17.20
C GLY A 197 6.18 -14.92 -16.10
N GLU A 198 5.32 -13.89 -16.23
CA GLU A 198 5.24 -12.76 -15.29
C GLU A 198 3.95 -12.82 -14.43
N SER A 199 4.06 -12.39 -13.18
CA SER A 199 3.00 -12.33 -12.16
C SER A 199 3.08 -11.05 -11.33
N LEU A 200 4.28 -10.48 -11.16
CA LEU A 200 4.53 -9.24 -10.42
C LEU A 200 4.35 -8.00 -11.29
N ARG A 201 4.32 -8.16 -12.61
CA ARG A 201 4.03 -7.10 -13.57
C ARG A 201 2.96 -7.52 -14.56
N PHE A 202 1.87 -6.77 -14.63
CA PHE A 202 0.71 -7.11 -15.47
C PHE A 202 -0.17 -5.91 -15.74
N TYR A 203 -1.02 -6.03 -16.76
CA TYR A 203 -2.03 -5.03 -17.06
C TYR A 203 -3.38 -5.45 -16.49
N ALA A 204 -4.19 -4.47 -16.09
CA ALA A 204 -5.63 -4.66 -15.90
C ALA A 204 -6.39 -3.59 -16.69
N ILE A 205 -7.44 -4.02 -17.38
CA ILE A 205 -8.36 -3.17 -18.14
C ILE A 205 -9.70 -3.19 -17.41
N GLU A 206 -10.21 -1.99 -17.11
CA GLU A 206 -11.49 -1.76 -16.44
C GLU A 206 -12.16 -0.56 -17.12
N GLY A 207 -13.32 -0.79 -17.73
CA GLY A 207 -13.96 0.18 -18.62
C GLY A 207 -13.05 0.60 -19.79
N ASP A 208 -12.85 1.90 -19.94
CA ASP A 208 -11.97 2.51 -20.95
C ASP A 208 -10.52 2.68 -20.49
N THR A 209 -10.19 2.23 -19.27
CA THR A 209 -8.89 2.51 -18.66
C THR A 209 -8.06 1.23 -18.54
N VAL A 210 -6.83 1.30 -19.02
CA VAL A 210 -5.81 0.26 -18.78
C VAL A 210 -4.77 0.76 -17.78
N SER A 211 -4.41 -0.08 -16.83
CA SER A 211 -3.39 0.19 -15.82
C SER A 211 -2.31 -0.90 -15.83
N LEU A 212 -1.04 -0.50 -15.87
CA LEU A 212 0.11 -1.38 -15.63
C LEU A 212 0.41 -1.39 -14.14
N TYR A 213 0.29 -2.56 -13.53
CA TYR A 213 0.68 -2.83 -12.15
C TYR A 213 2.09 -3.42 -12.13
N GLU A 214 2.91 -2.92 -11.22
CA GLU A 214 4.21 -3.49 -10.84
C GLU A 214 4.26 -3.64 -9.33
N PHE A 215 4.57 -4.84 -8.85
CA PHE A 215 4.79 -5.09 -7.44
C PHE A 215 6.19 -4.65 -7.02
N LYS A 216 6.27 -3.65 -6.13
CA LYS A 216 7.53 -3.17 -5.54
C LYS A 216 7.37 -3.08 -4.02
N ASP A 217 8.34 -3.62 -3.28
CA ASP A 217 8.31 -3.67 -1.80
C ASP A 217 7.03 -4.28 -1.21
N ASP A 218 6.51 -5.36 -1.82
CA ASP A 218 5.24 -6.03 -1.48
C ASP A 218 3.95 -5.22 -1.75
N PHE A 219 4.05 -4.06 -2.41
CA PHE A 219 2.90 -3.23 -2.77
C PHE A 219 2.59 -3.29 -4.27
N PRO A 220 1.31 -3.40 -4.67
CA PRO A 220 0.90 -3.14 -6.04
C PRO A 220 1.00 -1.64 -6.34
N ILE A 221 1.82 -1.28 -7.33
CA ILE A 221 1.99 0.10 -7.78
C ILE A 221 1.54 0.21 -9.22
N VAL A 222 0.62 1.13 -9.50
CA VAL A 222 0.28 1.53 -10.86
C VAL A 222 1.36 2.48 -11.37
N THR A 223 2.14 2.02 -12.34
CA THR A 223 3.29 2.76 -12.90
C THR A 223 2.99 3.39 -14.25
N TRP A 224 2.00 2.85 -14.96
CA TRP A 224 1.46 3.44 -16.19
C TRP A 224 -0.06 3.27 -16.26
N GLN A 225 -0.73 4.26 -16.85
CA GLN A 225 -2.15 4.19 -17.19
C GLN A 225 -2.42 4.82 -18.54
N ALA A 226 -3.46 4.35 -19.24
CA ALA A 226 -3.97 4.99 -20.42
C ALA A 226 -5.50 4.88 -20.56
N TYR A 227 -6.09 5.87 -21.21
CA TYR A 227 -7.43 5.75 -21.78
C TYR A 227 -7.34 5.10 -23.15
N LEU A 228 -8.20 4.11 -23.38
CA LEU A 228 -8.36 3.39 -24.63
C LEU A 228 -9.30 4.17 -25.55
N GLN A 229 -9.14 3.97 -26.86
CA GLN A 229 -10.09 4.49 -27.84
C GLN A 229 -11.43 3.75 -27.75
N GLU A 230 -12.47 4.30 -28.35
CA GLU A 230 -13.79 3.66 -28.43
C GLU A 230 -13.73 2.28 -29.13
N GLY A 231 -14.56 1.34 -28.68
CA GLY A 231 -14.63 -0.04 -29.15
C GLY A 231 -14.24 -1.05 -28.06
N ASP A 232 -13.90 -2.27 -28.46
CA ASP A 232 -13.50 -3.32 -27.51
C ASP A 232 -12.18 -2.95 -26.79
N PRO A 233 -12.17 -2.76 -25.46
CA PRO A 233 -11.01 -2.26 -24.73
C PRO A 233 -9.76 -3.13 -24.90
N LEU A 234 -9.92 -4.45 -24.89
CA LEU A 234 -8.80 -5.38 -25.04
C LEU A 234 -8.19 -5.29 -26.44
N GLN A 235 -9.01 -5.23 -27.49
CA GLN A 235 -8.55 -5.05 -28.87
C GLN A 235 -7.85 -3.70 -29.08
N GLN A 236 -8.35 -2.63 -28.48
CA GLN A 236 -7.69 -1.32 -28.56
C GLN A 236 -6.35 -1.33 -27.85
N PHE A 237 -6.25 -2.00 -26.70
CA PHE A 237 -4.99 -2.18 -25.98
C PHE A 237 -3.95 -2.93 -26.81
N ILE A 238 -4.32 -4.08 -27.37
CA ILE A 238 -3.43 -4.92 -28.22
C ILE A 238 -2.93 -4.12 -29.43
N LYS A 239 -3.79 -3.30 -30.05
CA LYS A 239 -3.44 -2.43 -31.19
C LYS A 239 -2.62 -1.20 -30.81
N GLY A 240 -2.34 -0.97 -29.52
CA GLY A 240 -1.60 0.20 -29.03
C GLY A 240 -2.36 1.53 -29.20
N LYS A 241 -3.70 1.48 -29.25
CA LYS A 241 -4.55 2.64 -29.54
C LYS A 241 -5.00 3.33 -28.25
N TYR A 242 -4.30 4.41 -27.91
CA TYR A 242 -4.48 5.15 -26.66
C TYR A 242 -4.83 6.62 -26.93
N LEU A 243 -5.66 7.21 -26.07
CA LEU A 243 -6.03 8.64 -26.13
C LEU A 243 -5.11 9.51 -25.27
N VAL A 244 -4.97 9.14 -23.99
CA VAL A 244 -4.12 9.83 -23.00
C VAL A 244 -3.35 8.76 -22.26
N GLN A 245 -2.09 9.03 -21.93
CA GLN A 245 -1.26 8.14 -21.14
C GLN A 245 -0.50 8.89 -20.06
N LYS A 246 -0.19 8.20 -18.96
CA LYS A 246 0.70 8.68 -17.90
C LYS A 246 1.67 7.59 -17.48
N GLY A 247 2.93 7.95 -17.26
CA GLY A 247 4.01 7.02 -16.92
C GLY A 247 4.67 6.40 -18.16
N LYS A 248 5.35 5.27 -17.97
CA LYS A 248 6.03 4.55 -19.05
C LYS A 248 5.54 3.10 -19.11
N SER A 249 4.91 2.71 -20.22
CA SER A 249 4.51 1.33 -20.47
C SER A 249 5.70 0.45 -20.87
N ILE A 250 5.53 -0.86 -20.79
CA ILE A 250 6.46 -1.84 -21.38
C ILE A 250 6.07 -2.15 -22.83
N ASN A 251 6.92 -2.92 -23.53
CA ASN A 251 6.56 -3.43 -24.85
C ASN A 251 5.39 -4.41 -24.72
N ILE A 252 4.30 -4.12 -25.42
CA ILE A 252 3.08 -4.92 -25.48
C ILE A 252 3.10 -5.98 -26.58
N HIS A 253 4.12 -6.02 -27.45
CA HIS A 253 4.32 -7.11 -28.43
C HIS A 253 4.96 -8.30 -27.72
N LYS A 254 4.17 -8.94 -26.85
CA LYS A 254 4.54 -10.08 -26.04
C LYS A 254 3.40 -11.10 -26.07
N LYS A 255 3.73 -12.36 -25.79
CA LYS A 255 2.73 -13.35 -25.44
C LYS A 255 2.13 -13.01 -24.07
N PHE A 256 0.80 -13.08 -23.95
CA PHE A 256 0.09 -12.87 -22.69
C PHE A 256 -0.80 -14.06 -22.37
N LEU A 257 -0.94 -14.34 -21.06
CA LEU A 257 -2.16 -14.91 -20.52
C LEU A 257 -3.16 -13.76 -20.34
N TYR A 258 -4.38 -13.91 -20.84
CA TYR A 258 -5.49 -13.04 -20.47
C TYR A 258 -6.48 -13.78 -19.58
N TYR A 259 -7.03 -13.08 -18.59
CA TYR A 259 -8.12 -13.55 -17.74
C TYR A 259 -9.15 -12.44 -17.59
N ASN A 260 -10.36 -12.69 -18.09
CA ASN A 260 -11.48 -11.76 -18.01
C ASN A 260 -12.50 -12.25 -16.98
N LEU A 261 -12.95 -11.32 -16.16
CA LEU A 261 -14.05 -11.47 -15.21
C LEU A 261 -15.15 -10.49 -15.64
N GLY A 262 -16.35 -10.99 -15.88
CA GLY A 262 -17.54 -10.20 -16.15
C GLY A 262 -18.64 -10.49 -15.13
N GLY A 263 -19.44 -9.49 -14.79
CA GLY A 263 -20.57 -9.64 -13.88
C GLY A 263 -21.68 -8.64 -14.18
N TRP A 264 -22.92 -9.15 -14.21
CA TRP A 264 -24.12 -8.34 -14.30
C TRP A 264 -25.27 -9.02 -13.55
N GLY A 265 -25.84 -8.34 -12.55
CA GLY A 265 -26.86 -8.92 -11.68
C GLY A 265 -26.35 -10.17 -10.93
N ASP A 266 -27.08 -11.28 -11.05
CA ASP A 266 -26.71 -12.59 -10.51
C ASP A 266 -25.91 -13.47 -11.49
N SER A 267 -25.58 -12.92 -12.66
CA SER A 267 -24.82 -13.58 -13.72
C SER A 267 -23.35 -13.17 -13.67
N SER A 268 -22.44 -14.14 -13.82
CA SER A 268 -20.99 -13.88 -13.93
C SER A 268 -20.32 -14.77 -14.96
N THR A 269 -19.32 -14.21 -15.63
CA THR A 269 -18.51 -14.91 -16.63
C THR A 269 -17.04 -14.87 -16.25
N GLU A 270 -16.34 -15.96 -16.51
CA GLU A 270 -14.89 -16.08 -16.41
C GLU A 270 -14.37 -16.60 -17.73
N ARG A 271 -13.30 -16.00 -18.26
CA ARG A 271 -12.62 -16.47 -19.47
C ARG A 271 -11.12 -16.40 -19.28
N SER A 272 -10.41 -17.48 -19.58
CA SER A 272 -8.95 -17.49 -19.65
C SER A 272 -8.48 -17.88 -21.04
N GLY A 273 -7.36 -17.33 -21.47
CA GLY A 273 -6.75 -17.72 -22.74
C GLY A 273 -5.36 -17.11 -22.95
N GLN A 274 -4.87 -17.27 -24.16
CA GLN A 274 -3.60 -16.74 -24.62
C GLN A 274 -3.81 -15.63 -25.65
N ILE A 275 -2.92 -14.64 -25.64
CA ILE A 275 -2.69 -13.71 -26.73
C ILE A 275 -1.27 -13.97 -27.23
N ASP A 276 -1.09 -14.20 -28.52
CA ASP A 276 0.24 -14.39 -29.11
C ASP A 276 0.91 -13.04 -29.50
N LEU A 277 2.07 -13.12 -30.16
CA LEU A 277 2.86 -11.94 -30.55
C LEU A 277 2.16 -11.07 -31.61
N GLU A 278 1.24 -11.65 -32.39
CA GLU A 278 0.46 -10.96 -33.42
C GLU A 278 -0.86 -10.40 -32.85
N GLY A 279 -1.12 -10.60 -31.55
CA GLY A 279 -2.35 -10.20 -30.91
C GLY A 279 -3.52 -11.16 -31.12
N ILE A 280 -3.28 -12.36 -31.67
CA ILE A 280 -4.32 -13.35 -31.91
C ILE A 280 -4.69 -14.01 -30.58
N MET A 281 -5.99 -14.02 -30.28
CA MET A 281 -6.52 -14.56 -29.04
C MET A 281 -6.97 -16.01 -29.22
N THR A 282 -6.53 -16.90 -28.32
CA THR A 282 -6.98 -18.29 -28.23
C THR A 282 -7.57 -18.56 -26.84
N GLY A 283 -8.81 -19.04 -26.78
CA GLY A 283 -9.47 -19.39 -25.52
C GLY A 283 -8.97 -20.72 -24.96
N ILE A 284 -8.76 -20.79 -23.64
CA ILE A 284 -8.38 -22.00 -22.89
C ILE A 284 -9.53 -22.49 -22.00
N GLY A 285 -10.25 -21.54 -21.41
CA GLY A 285 -11.35 -21.84 -20.49
C GLY A 285 -12.40 -20.76 -20.50
N TYR A 286 -13.65 -21.18 -20.33
CA TYR A 286 -14.81 -20.32 -20.18
C TYR A 286 -15.76 -20.92 -19.14
N LYS A 287 -16.37 -20.05 -18.34
CA LYS A 287 -17.41 -20.42 -17.38
C LYS A 287 -18.43 -19.31 -17.27
N HIS A 288 -19.70 -19.67 -17.30
CA HIS A 288 -20.83 -18.78 -17.07
C HIS A 288 -21.64 -19.32 -15.90
N ARG A 289 -21.96 -18.44 -14.96
CA ARG A 289 -22.79 -18.74 -13.79
C ARG A 289 -24.00 -17.84 -13.73
N VAL A 290 -25.11 -18.37 -13.26
CA VAL A 290 -26.35 -17.63 -12.94
C VAL A 290 -26.79 -18.08 -11.55
N SER A 291 -27.02 -17.13 -10.64
CA SER A 291 -27.34 -17.43 -9.24
C SER A 291 -26.31 -18.35 -8.55
N GLY A 292 -25.05 -18.31 -9.01
CA GLY A 292 -23.93 -19.11 -8.50
C GLY A 292 -23.70 -20.46 -9.22
N ASP A 293 -24.73 -21.00 -9.85
CA ASP A 293 -24.67 -22.30 -10.55
C ASP A 293 -24.04 -22.16 -11.93
N VAL A 294 -23.22 -23.16 -12.33
CA VAL A 294 -22.62 -23.18 -13.67
C VAL A 294 -23.68 -23.57 -14.69
N VAL A 295 -24.02 -22.64 -15.58
CA VAL A 295 -24.99 -22.86 -16.66
C VAL A 295 -24.32 -23.19 -18.00
N ASN A 296 -23.08 -22.74 -18.19
CA ASN A 296 -22.28 -23.06 -19.38
C ASN A 296 -20.78 -23.06 -19.02
N SER A 297 -20.01 -23.96 -19.62
CA SER A 297 -18.56 -23.99 -19.47
C SER A 297 -17.88 -24.71 -20.64
N GLU A 298 -16.70 -24.23 -21.01
CA GLU A 298 -15.84 -24.83 -22.02
C GLU A 298 -14.40 -24.86 -21.51
N GLY A 299 -13.67 -25.94 -21.77
CA GLY A 299 -12.28 -26.09 -21.33
C GLY A 299 -12.12 -25.98 -19.80
N LYS A 300 -10.93 -25.55 -19.36
CA LYS A 300 -10.61 -25.35 -17.93
C LYS A 300 -10.05 -23.95 -17.74
N ILE A 301 -10.66 -23.19 -16.83
CA ILE A 301 -10.10 -21.90 -16.40
C ILE A 301 -8.70 -22.12 -15.84
N SER A 302 -7.73 -21.42 -16.43
CA SER A 302 -6.32 -21.49 -16.06
C SER A 302 -5.74 -20.09 -15.94
N LEU A 303 -4.87 -19.90 -14.95
CA LEU A 303 -4.04 -18.70 -14.83
C LEU A 303 -2.59 -18.99 -15.23
N GLU A 304 -2.38 -20.08 -15.96
CA GLU A 304 -1.10 -20.52 -16.51
C GLU A 304 -1.30 -20.96 -17.95
N LEU A 305 -0.37 -20.58 -18.81
CA LEU A 305 -0.31 -21.09 -20.18
C LEU A 305 0.34 -22.49 -20.18
N PRO A 306 0.06 -23.32 -21.20
CA PRO A 306 0.75 -24.59 -21.35
C PRO A 306 2.27 -24.39 -21.37
N ASP A 307 2.98 -25.19 -20.58
CA ASP A 307 4.45 -25.18 -20.43
C ASP A 307 5.06 -23.82 -20.00
N GLU A 308 4.25 -22.96 -19.37
CA GLU A 308 4.71 -21.65 -18.91
C GLU A 308 5.68 -21.75 -17.75
N VAL A 309 6.80 -21.03 -17.83
CA VAL A 309 7.82 -20.97 -16.78
C VAL A 309 7.92 -19.55 -16.23
N ARG A 310 7.92 -19.43 -14.90
CA ARG A 310 8.14 -18.16 -14.20
C ARG A 310 9.51 -17.57 -14.56
N LYS A 311 9.51 -16.29 -14.95
CA LYS A 311 10.73 -15.52 -15.31
C LYS A 311 11.17 -14.54 -14.23
N GLU A 312 10.30 -14.22 -13.28
CA GLU A 312 10.57 -13.26 -12.22
C GLU A 312 11.36 -13.92 -11.08
N MET A 313 12.47 -13.30 -10.68
CA MET A 313 13.33 -13.79 -9.59
C MET A 313 12.71 -13.51 -8.21
N LYS A 314 13.21 -14.24 -7.20
CA LYS A 314 12.87 -14.03 -5.80
C LYS A 314 13.25 -12.61 -5.37
N ARG A 315 12.48 -12.02 -4.44
CA ARG A 315 12.80 -10.72 -3.83
C ARG A 315 14.19 -10.79 -3.19
N ASP A 316 15.06 -9.85 -3.51
CA ASP A 316 16.33 -9.68 -2.79
C ASP A 316 16.01 -9.33 -1.31
N ASN A 317 16.51 -10.15 -0.38
CA ASN A 317 16.30 -9.99 1.08
C ASN A 317 17.01 -8.75 1.66
#